data_AF-H1UVM6-F1
#
_entry.id   AF-H1UVM6-F1
#
_cell.length_a   1.000
_cell.length_b   1.000
_cell.length_c   1.000
_cell.angle_alpha   90.00
_cell.angle_beta   90.00
_cell.angle_gamma   90.00
#
_symmetry.space_group_name_H-M   'P 1'
#
loop_
_entity.id
_entity.type
_entity.pdbx_description
1 polymer ?
#
loop_
_entity_poly.entity_id
_entity_poly.type
_entity_poly.pdbx_seq_one_letter_code
_entity_poly.pdbx_strand_id
1 'polypeptide(L)'
;MEKFSQFRDKGSGISPFIPVKTGLSPVSSVFHTFLFCVRLPIFLTYAAAYFLLLQHLPFLPVAVRKVLLWGMMGIPGIWWIDLQLDGVRRGTLAEQPPQRFPHPGSVIAANFTSPIDALYLAAIFE
;
A
#
# COMPACT_ATOMS: atom_id res chain seq x y z
N MET A 1 -20.37 5.79 -10.52
CA MET A 1 -20.73 4.45 -10.00
C MET A 1 -19.95 3.31 -10.67
N GLU A 2 -18.77 3.57 -11.28
CA GLU A 2 -18.05 2.57 -12.09
C GLU A 2 -17.00 1.75 -11.32
N LYS A 3 -16.65 2.16 -10.10
CA LYS A 3 -15.52 1.63 -9.33
C LYS A 3 -15.59 0.12 -9.03
N PHE A 4 -16.78 -0.48 -9.12
CA PHE A 4 -17.01 -1.90 -8.88
C PHE A 4 -17.47 -2.66 -10.13
N SER A 5 -17.54 -2.03 -11.31
CA SER A 5 -18.03 -2.70 -12.53
C SER A 5 -17.12 -3.85 -12.95
N GLN A 6 -15.81 -3.74 -12.71
CA GLN A 6 -14.82 -4.77 -13.04
C GLN A 6 -15.02 -6.07 -12.26
N PHE A 7 -15.66 -6.01 -11.09
CA PHE A 7 -15.91 -7.18 -10.25
C PHE A 7 -17.28 -7.81 -10.52
N ARG A 8 -18.21 -7.08 -11.16
CA ARG A 8 -19.56 -7.58 -11.44
C ARG A 8 -19.52 -8.64 -12.54
N ASP A 9 -20.37 -9.64 -12.39
CA ASP A 9 -20.62 -10.59 -13.45
C ASP A 9 -21.24 -9.87 -14.66
N LYS A 10 -20.68 -10.10 -15.85
CA LYS A 10 -21.05 -9.39 -17.10
C LYS A 10 -22.45 -9.75 -17.59
N GLY A 11 -22.96 -10.94 -17.26
CA GLY A 11 -24.28 -11.40 -17.69
C GLY A 11 -25.40 -10.95 -16.75
N SER A 12 -25.22 -11.14 -15.44
CA SER A 12 -26.26 -10.88 -14.44
C SER A 12 -26.21 -9.47 -13.82
N GLY A 13 -25.08 -8.77 -13.95
CA GLY A 13 -24.87 -7.50 -13.27
C GLY A 13 -24.83 -7.63 -11.74
N ILE A 14 -24.76 -8.83 -11.19
CA ILE A 14 -24.69 -9.08 -9.74
C ILE A 14 -23.26 -8.79 -9.26
N SER A 15 -23.12 -8.05 -8.16
CA SER A 15 -21.81 -7.87 -7.50
C SER A 15 -21.32 -9.21 -6.99
N PRO A 16 -20.05 -9.58 -7.20
CA PRO A 16 -19.55 -10.85 -6.73
C PRO A 16 -19.61 -10.84 -5.20
N PHE A 17 -19.87 -12.00 -4.64
CA PHE A 17 -20.10 -12.26 -3.21
C PHE A 17 -19.36 -11.28 -2.30
N ILE A 18 -20.11 -10.45 -1.57
CA ILE A 18 -19.54 -9.63 -0.50
C ILE A 18 -18.88 -10.61 0.47
N PRO A 19 -17.59 -10.42 0.83
CA PRO A 19 -16.91 -11.36 1.70
C PRO A 19 -17.67 -11.49 3.01
N VAL A 20 -18.12 -12.71 3.32
CA VAL A 20 -18.71 -13.04 4.61
C VAL A 20 -17.59 -12.99 5.63
N LYS A 21 -17.71 -12.12 6.64
CA LYS A 21 -16.72 -12.03 7.72
C LYS A 21 -16.74 -13.36 8.49
N THR A 22 -15.71 -14.17 8.34
CA THR A 22 -15.50 -15.34 9.18
C THR A 22 -15.14 -14.88 10.59
N GLY A 23 -15.85 -15.38 11.60
CA GLY A 23 -15.53 -15.10 12.99
C GLY A 23 -14.13 -15.63 13.33
N LEU A 24 -13.30 -14.82 13.99
CA LEU A 24 -12.01 -15.29 14.48
C LEU A 24 -12.21 -16.27 15.63
N SER A 25 -11.51 -17.40 15.59
CA SER A 25 -11.43 -18.29 16.75
C SER A 25 -10.63 -17.62 17.88
N PRO A 26 -10.88 -17.95 19.15
CA PRO A 26 -10.11 -17.40 20.28
C PRO A 26 -8.60 -17.61 20.13
N VAL A 27 -8.18 -18.77 19.61
CA VAL A 27 -6.78 -19.11 19.34
C VAL A 27 -6.16 -18.16 18.33
N SER A 28 -6.88 -17.89 17.23
CA SER A 28 -6.42 -16.94 16.21
C SER A 28 -6.34 -15.52 16.76
N SER A 29 -7.29 -15.11 17.59
CA SER A 29 -7.25 -13.80 18.25
C SER A 29 -6.00 -13.63 19.12
N VAL A 30 -5.68 -14.62 19.96
CA VAL A 30 -4.47 -14.57 20.81
C VAL A 30 -3.20 -14.45 19.96
N PHE A 31 -3.10 -15.23 18.88
CA PHE A 31 -1.98 -15.16 17.96
C PHE A 31 -1.86 -13.79 17.29
N HIS A 32 -2.95 -13.21 16.81
CA HIS A 32 -2.95 -11.87 16.22
C HIS A 32 -2.58 -10.79 17.23
N THR A 33 -3.08 -10.86 18.47
CA THR A 33 -2.70 -9.93 19.55
C THR A 33 -1.21 -10.04 19.85
N PHE A 34 -0.67 -11.25 19.94
CA PHE A 34 0.77 -11.46 20.13
C PHE A 34 1.60 -10.83 19.00
N LEU A 35 1.23 -11.10 17.74
CA LEU A 35 1.90 -10.51 16.58
C LEU A 35 1.82 -8.98 16.60
N PHE A 36 0.68 -8.41 16.96
CA PHE A 36 0.50 -6.96 17.08
C PHE A 36 1.42 -6.37 18.16
N CYS A 37 1.45 -6.96 19.36
CA CYS A 37 2.28 -6.50 20.45
C CYS A 37 3.79 -6.57 20.14
N VAL A 38 4.22 -7.54 19.32
CA VAL A 38 5.62 -7.64 18.89
C VAL A 38 5.94 -6.67 17.74
N ARG A 39 5.05 -6.54 16.75
CA ARG A 39 5.28 -5.69 15.57
C ARG A 39 5.14 -4.21 15.87
N LEU A 40 4.21 -3.82 16.74
CA LEU A 40 3.95 -2.41 17.06
C LEU A 40 5.20 -1.67 17.58
N PRO A 41 5.93 -2.15 18.60
CA PRO A 41 7.12 -1.46 19.08
C PRO A 41 8.21 -1.38 18.01
N ILE A 42 8.39 -2.43 17.21
CA ILE A 42 9.35 -2.44 16.08
C ILE A 42 8.96 -1.39 15.03
N PHE A 43 7.67 -1.30 14.70
CA PHE A 43 7.16 -0.31 13.76
C PHE A 43 7.36 1.12 14.28
N LEU A 44 7.03 1.36 15.55
CA LEU A 44 7.15 2.70 16.14
C LEU A 44 8.61 3.16 16.24
N THR A 45 9.53 2.27 16.64
CA THR A 45 10.96 2.61 16.69
C THR A 45 11.51 2.86 15.30
N TYR A 46 11.12 2.06 14.31
CA TYR A 46 11.50 2.24 12.91
C TYR A 46 10.97 3.56 12.34
N ALA A 47 9.69 3.86 12.56
CA ALA A 47 9.05 5.09 12.11
C ALA A 47 9.70 6.31 12.77
N ALA A 48 9.93 6.28 14.08
CA ALA A 48 10.61 7.34 14.79
C ALA A 48 12.03 7.55 14.26
N ALA A 49 12.81 6.48 14.09
CA ALA A 49 14.16 6.58 13.53
C ALA A 49 14.15 7.15 12.10
N TYR A 50 13.18 6.75 11.28
CA TYR A 50 13.04 7.27 9.93
C TYR A 50 12.74 8.78 9.91
N PHE A 51 11.67 9.20 10.58
CA PHE A 51 11.22 10.59 10.55
C PHE A 51 12.08 11.54 11.38
N LEU A 52 12.72 11.09 12.46
CA LEU A 52 13.56 11.96 13.29
C LEU A 52 15.01 12.04 12.81
N LEU A 53 15.52 11.00 12.14
CA LEU A 53 16.93 10.93 11.77
C LEU A 53 17.14 10.70 10.27
N LEU A 54 16.64 9.58 9.73
CA LEU A 54 17.03 9.15 8.38
C LEU A 54 16.49 10.06 7.27
N GLN A 55 15.30 10.64 7.43
CA GLN A 55 14.73 11.54 6.41
C GLN A 55 15.54 12.82 6.23
N HIS A 56 16.27 13.24 7.26
CA HIS A 56 17.02 14.50 7.27
C HIS A 56 18.44 14.34 6.73
N LEU A 57 18.87 13.13 6.38
CA LEU A 57 20.20 12.86 5.85
C LEU A 57 20.27 13.25 4.35
N PRO A 58 21.03 14.30 3.97
CA PRO A 58 21.04 14.81 2.61
C PRO A 58 21.76 13.89 1.61
N PHE A 59 22.55 12.92 2.10
CA PHE A 59 23.36 12.02 1.28
C PHE A 59 22.75 10.63 1.08
N LEU A 60 21.50 10.42 1.52
CA LEU A 60 20.87 9.10 1.41
C LEU A 60 20.51 8.80 -0.06
N PRO A 61 21.03 7.73 -0.68
CA PRO A 61 20.67 7.39 -2.04
C PRO A 61 19.17 7.14 -2.18
N VAL A 62 18.56 7.55 -3.29
CA VAL A 62 17.12 7.38 -3.56
C VAL A 62 16.69 5.91 -3.42
N ALA A 63 17.49 4.98 -3.92
CA ALA A 63 17.24 3.55 -3.78
C ALA A 63 17.15 3.11 -2.31
N VAL A 64 18.01 3.63 -1.44
CA VAL A 64 17.99 3.31 -0.01
C VAL A 64 16.74 3.90 0.64
N ARG A 65 16.38 5.15 0.30
CA ARG A 65 15.15 5.78 0.80
C ARG A 65 13.91 4.96 0.45
N LYS A 66 13.82 4.46 -0.79
CA LYS A 66 12.75 3.55 -1.22
C LYS A 66 12.72 2.26 -0.41
N VAL A 67 13.87 1.60 -0.24
CA VAL A 67 13.96 0.37 0.56
C VAL A 67 13.53 0.60 2.00
N LEU A 68 13.86 1.75 2.60
CA LEU A 68 13.41 2.09 3.95
C LEU A 68 11.89 2.28 4.03
N LEU A 69 11.29 2.97 3.05
CA LEU A 69 9.84 3.16 2.98
C LEU A 69 9.11 1.82 2.75
N TRP A 70 9.64 0.95 1.90
CA TRP A 70 9.16 -0.42 1.73
C TRP A 70 9.29 -1.25 3.01
N GLY A 71 10.40 -1.10 3.74
CA GLY A 71 10.59 -1.72 5.06
C GLY A 71 9.54 -1.26 6.06
N MET A 72 9.21 0.03 6.09
CA MET A 72 8.17 0.59 6.96
C MET A 72 6.80 -0.03 6.70
N MET A 73 6.43 -0.26 5.43
CA MET A 73 5.21 -0.97 5.06
C MET A 73 5.29 -2.48 5.33
N GLY A 74 6.48 -3.07 5.17
CA GLY A 74 6.72 -4.50 5.40
C GLY A 74 6.50 -4.94 6.86
N ILE A 75 6.84 -4.10 7.85
CA ILE A 75 6.68 -4.42 9.29
C ILE A 75 5.22 -4.77 9.66
N PRO A 76 4.20 -3.96 9.33
CA PRO A 76 2.80 -4.33 9.54
C PRO A 76 2.29 -5.42 8.59
N GLY A 77 3.10 -5.87 7.62
CA GLY A 77 2.75 -6.91 6.64
C GLY A 77 2.13 -6.36 5.35
N ILE A 78 2.32 -5.07 5.08
CA ILE A 78 1.83 -4.41 3.87
C ILE A 78 2.94 -4.47 2.82
N TRP A 79 2.94 -5.51 2.00
CA TRP A 79 4.00 -5.73 1.01
C TRP A 79 3.46 -6.01 -0.40
N TRP A 80 2.31 -6.68 -0.54
CA TRP A 80 1.70 -6.99 -1.83
C TRP A 80 0.49 -6.09 -2.05
N ILE A 81 0.72 -4.86 -2.54
CA ILE A 81 -0.35 -4.00 -3.05
C ILE A 81 -0.20 -3.92 -4.56
N ASP A 82 -1.22 -4.37 -5.28
CA ASP A 82 -1.25 -4.20 -6.72
C ASP A 82 -1.55 -2.73 -7.06
N LEU A 83 -0.64 -2.09 -7.78
CA LEU A 83 -0.92 -0.81 -8.40
C LEU A 83 -1.92 -1.02 -9.54
N GLN A 84 -3.08 -0.39 -9.43
CA GLN A 84 -4.10 -0.37 -10.47
C GLN A 84 -4.19 1.03 -11.05
N LEU A 85 -4.11 1.12 -12.37
CA LEU A 85 -4.37 2.35 -13.13
C LEU A 85 -5.79 2.32 -13.66
N ASP A 86 -6.45 3.47 -13.66
CA ASP A 86 -7.79 3.57 -14.22
C ASP A 86 -7.77 3.33 -15.73
N GLY A 87 -8.79 2.62 -16.23
CA GLY A 87 -8.86 2.18 -17.62
C GLY A 87 -7.76 1.20 -18.06
N VAL A 88 -7.01 0.57 -17.14
CA VAL A 88 -5.99 -0.45 -17.44
C VAL A 88 -6.42 -1.80 -16.88
N ARG A 89 -6.34 -2.85 -17.70
CA ARG A 89 -6.61 -4.21 -17.25
C ARG A 89 -5.50 -4.68 -16.30
N ARG A 90 -5.85 -5.36 -15.22
CA ARG A 90 -4.87 -5.99 -14.32
C ARG A 90 -3.96 -6.93 -15.13
N GLY A 91 -2.65 -6.78 -14.95
CA GLY A 91 -1.64 -7.55 -15.68
C GLY A 91 -1.09 -6.90 -16.95
N THR A 92 -1.78 -5.92 -17.55
CA THR A 92 -1.29 -5.17 -18.73
C THR A 92 -0.66 -3.82 -18.35
N LEU A 93 -0.28 -3.65 -17.08
CA LEU A 93 0.27 -2.40 -16.55
C LEU A 93 1.63 -2.07 -17.18
N ALA A 94 2.47 -3.08 -17.38
CA ALA A 94 3.80 -2.93 -17.99
C ALA A 94 3.74 -2.55 -19.48
N GLU A 95 2.61 -2.78 -20.14
CA GLU A 95 2.39 -2.44 -21.56
C GLU A 95 1.89 -1.00 -21.75
N GLN A 96 1.58 -0.29 -20.65
CA GLN A 96 1.07 1.08 -20.73
C GLN A 96 2.18 2.07 -21.06
N PRO A 97 1.87 3.15 -21.82
CA PRO A 97 2.84 4.17 -22.15
C PRO A 97 3.36 4.86 -20.88
N PRO A 98 4.67 5.21 -20.82
CA PRO A 98 5.29 5.83 -19.64
C PRO A 98 4.58 7.10 -19.16
N GLN A 99 3.93 7.84 -20.06
CA GLN A 99 3.19 9.07 -19.78
C GLN A 99 1.97 8.86 -18.86
N ARG A 100 1.47 7.62 -18.72
CA ARG A 100 0.40 7.32 -17.74
C ARG A 100 0.89 7.24 -16.30
N PHE A 101 2.21 7.20 -16.09
CA PHE A 101 2.80 7.16 -14.76
C PHE A 101 3.27 8.57 -14.33
N PRO A 102 3.21 8.88 -13.02
CA PRO A 102 3.89 10.05 -12.48
C PRO A 102 5.36 10.06 -12.88
N HIS A 103 5.82 11.21 -13.38
CA HIS A 103 7.19 11.45 -13.80
C HIS A 103 7.80 12.57 -12.94
N PRO A 104 9.13 12.77 -12.97
CA PRO A 104 9.75 13.89 -12.25
C PRO A 104 9.05 15.21 -12.58
N GLY A 105 8.68 15.97 -11.55
CA GLY A 105 7.92 17.21 -11.67
C GLY A 105 6.38 17.05 -11.73
N SER A 106 5.85 15.83 -11.72
CA SER A 106 4.40 15.60 -11.57
C SER A 106 3.91 15.96 -10.17
N VAL A 107 2.71 16.55 -10.08
CA VAL A 107 2.00 16.75 -8.82
C VAL A 107 0.93 15.66 -8.69
N ILE A 108 1.02 14.85 -7.63
CA ILE A 108 0.04 13.79 -7.35
C ILE A 108 -1.02 14.35 -6.40
N ALA A 109 -2.27 14.42 -6.87
CA ALA A 109 -3.42 14.74 -6.04
C ALA A 109 -4.17 13.45 -5.69
N ALA A 110 -4.28 13.16 -4.38
CA ALA A 110 -4.96 11.97 -3.88
C ALA A 110 -5.88 12.33 -2.70
N ASN A 111 -6.96 11.56 -2.54
CA ASN A 111 -7.79 11.63 -1.35
C ASN A 111 -7.06 11.01 -0.16
N PHE A 112 -7.16 11.61 1.02
CA PHE A 112 -6.61 11.03 2.24
C PHE A 112 -7.60 10.02 2.83
N THR A 113 -7.32 8.74 2.63
CA THR A 113 -8.13 7.61 3.10
C THR A 113 -7.44 6.89 4.26
N SER A 114 -6.11 6.91 4.29
CA SER A 114 -5.28 6.29 5.31
C SER A 114 -3.91 6.99 5.40
N PRO A 115 -3.24 6.97 6.57
CA PRO A 115 -1.83 7.37 6.69
C PRO A 115 -0.89 6.62 5.74
N ILE A 116 -1.26 5.42 5.30
CA ILE A 116 -0.49 4.61 4.35
C ILE A 116 -0.44 5.24 2.96
N ASP A 117 -1.43 6.08 2.59
CA ASP A 117 -1.54 6.62 1.23
C ASP A 117 -0.28 7.41 0.84
N ALA A 118 0.19 8.29 1.74
CA ALA A 118 1.41 9.05 1.53
C ALA A 118 2.67 8.16 1.49
N LEU A 119 2.74 7.17 2.39
CA LEU A 119 3.87 6.25 2.48
C LEU A 119 4.00 5.39 1.22
N TYR A 120 2.87 4.88 0.71
CA TYR A 120 2.81 4.06 -0.50
C TYR A 120 3.20 4.87 -1.73
N LEU A 121 2.64 6.07 -1.90
CA LEU A 121 2.99 6.94 -3.03
C LEU A 121 4.47 7.31 -3.03
N ALA A 122 5.04 7.63 -1.86
CA ALA A 122 6.47 7.90 -1.73
C ALA A 122 7.32 6.65 -2.06
N ALA A 123 6.97 5.47 -1.53
CA ALA A 123 7.72 4.25 -1.78
C ALA A 123 7.77 3.83 -3.27
N ILE A 124 6.70 4.14 -4.02
CA ILE A 124 6.59 3.81 -5.45
C ILE A 124 7.22 4.90 -6.33
N PHE A 125 6.82 6.16 -6.12
CA PHE A 125 7.04 7.24 -7.09
C PHE A 125 8.14 8.25 -6.71
N GLU A 126 8.58 8.35 -5.43
CA GLU A 126 9.76 9.14 -5.04
C GLU A 126 11.05 8.33 -5.15
#